data_AF-A0A7V7DYD6-F1
#
_entry.id   AF-A0A7V7DYD6-F1
#
_cell.length_a   1.000
_cell.length_b   1.000
_cell.length_c   1.000
_cell.angle_alpha   90.00
_cell.angle_beta   90.00
_cell.angle_gamma   90.00
#
_symmetry.space_group_name_H-M   'P 1'
#
loop_
_entity.id
_entity.type
_entity.pdbx_description
1 polymer ?
#
loop_
_entity_poly.entity_id
_entity_poly.type
_entity_poly.pdbx_seq_one_letter_code
_entity_poly.pdbx_strand_id
1 'polypeptide(L)' 'MKKIGLLLILIAFLIGCGTAAQKSEFRSHDSHYKNWEHLKFSWDGYKKPTGEHAKLSALQGWWGDPINYEGKGD' A
#
# COMPACT_ATOMS: atom_id res chain seq x y z
N MET A 1 37.45 -5.50 3.23
CA MET A 1 36.43 -5.55 4.30
C MET A 1 35.33 -4.49 4.16
N LYS A 2 35.63 -3.17 4.11
CA LYS A 2 34.60 -2.09 4.01
C LYS A 2 33.68 -2.15 2.77
N LYS A 3 34.21 -2.60 1.62
CA LYS A 3 33.46 -2.70 0.34
C LYS A 3 32.40 -3.82 0.34
N ILE A 4 32.61 -4.88 1.12
CA ILE A 4 31.69 -6.03 1.21
C ILE A 4 30.45 -5.65 2.01
N GLY A 5 30.61 -4.92 3.12
CA GLY A 5 29.47 -4.39 3.89
C GLY A 5 28.59 -3.46 3.06
N LEU A 6 29.20 -2.56 2.27
CA LEU A 6 28.47 -1.69 1.36
C LEU A 6 27.68 -2.48 0.30
N LEU A 7 28.28 -3.54 -0.25
CA LEU A 7 27.66 -4.40 -1.25
C LEU A 7 26.43 -5.13 -0.69
N LEU A 8 26.52 -5.63 0.55
CA LEU A 8 25.42 -6.29 1.24
C LEU A 8 24.26 -5.34 1.53
N ILE A 9 24.54 -4.09 1.93
CA ILE A 9 23.51 -3.06 2.15
C ILE A 9 22.81 -2.72 0.83
N LEU A 10 23.56 -2.56 -0.26
CA LEU A 10 23.00 -2.32 -1.60
C LEU A 10 22.09 -3.46 -2.05
N ILE A 11 22.51 -4.71 -1.85
CA ILE A 11 21.70 -5.89 -2.20
C ILE A 11 20.42 -5.93 -1.35
N ALA A 12 20.51 -5.70 -0.04
CA ALA A 12 19.35 -5.65 0.84
C ALA A 12 18.37 -4.52 0.44
N PHE A 13 18.89 -3.36 0.04
CA PHE A 13 18.08 -2.23 -0.43
C PHE A 13 17.34 -2.54 -1.73
N LEU A 14 18.02 -3.18 -2.70
CA LEU A 14 17.41 -3.55 -3.98
C LEU A 14 16.34 -4.63 -3.82
N ILE A 15 16.54 -5.62 -2.94
CA ILE A 15 15.53 -6.64 -2.63
C ILE A 15 14.34 -6.02 -1.89
N GLY A 16 14.59 -5.13 -0.92
CA GLY A 16 13.54 -4.40 -0.20
C GLY A 16 12.64 -3.57 -1.12
N CYS A 17 13.23 -2.82 -2.05
CA CYS A 17 12.47 -2.01 -3.02
C CYS A 17 11.65 -2.87 -3.99
N GLY A 18 12.18 -4.00 -4.47
CA GLY A 18 11.44 -4.89 -5.37
C GLY A 18 10.20 -5.51 -4.71
N THR A 19 10.32 -5.91 -3.45
CA THR A 19 9.22 -6.53 -2.70
C THR A 19 8.12 -5.53 -2.38
N ALA A 20 8.48 -4.29 -2.03
CA ALA A 20 7.53 -3.22 -1.78
C ALA A 20 6.76 -2.82 -3.06
N ALA A 21 7.43 -2.81 -4.21
CA ALA A 21 6.81 -2.51 -5.51
C ALA A 21 5.79 -3.58 -5.96
N GLN A 22 5.95 -4.83 -5.54
CA GLN A 22 5.01 -5.90 -5.86
C GLN A 22 3.74 -5.82 -5.01
N LYS A 23 3.87 -5.47 -3.72
CA LYS A 23 2.72 -5.35 -2.81
C LYS A 23 1.86 -4.13 -3.07
N SER A 24 2.46 -3.02 -3.51
CA SER A 24 1.72 -1.78 -3.76
C SER A 24 0.90 -1.79 -5.05
N GLU A 25 0.99 -2.88 -5.85
CA GLU A 25 0.47 -2.96 -7.23
C GLU A 25 0.87 -1.75 -8.08
N PHE A 26 1.95 -1.05 -7.70
CA PHE A 26 2.35 0.24 -8.28
C PHE A 26 2.72 0.11 -9.77
N ARG A 27 3.09 -1.10 -10.20
CA ARG A 27 3.38 -1.40 -11.62
C ARG A 27 2.13 -1.69 -12.45
N SER A 28 1.00 -1.98 -11.80
CA SER A 28 -0.27 -2.34 -12.45
C SER A 28 -1.16 -1.11 -12.70
N HIS A 29 -0.79 0.05 -12.15
CA HIS A 29 -1.56 1.28 -12.22
C HIS A 29 -0.68 2.47 -12.59
N ASP A 30 -1.23 3.41 -13.36
CA ASP A 30 -0.50 4.59 -13.84
C ASP A 30 -0.15 5.59 -12.71
N SER A 31 -0.73 5.41 -11.53
CA SER A 31 -0.54 6.27 -10.36
C SER A 31 -0.39 5.44 -9.08
N HIS A 32 0.17 6.05 -8.04
CA HIS A 32 0.31 5.39 -6.72
C HIS A 32 -1.04 5.23 -6.00
N TYR A 33 -1.90 6.21 -6.17
CA TYR A 33 -3.27 6.21 -5.65
C TYR A 33 -4.23 6.56 -6.78
N LYS A 34 -5.45 6.01 -6.72
CA LYS A 34 -6.50 6.26 -7.71
C LYS A 34 -6.93 7.72 -7.73
N ASN A 35 -7.05 8.32 -6.54
CA ASN A 35 -7.47 9.68 -6.31
C ASN A 35 -7.08 10.15 -4.90
N TRP A 36 -7.48 11.36 -4.53
CA TRP A 36 -7.18 11.96 -3.23
C TRP A 36 -7.82 11.23 -2.04
N GLU A 37 -9.00 10.63 -2.22
CA GLU A 37 -9.64 9.84 -1.16
C GLU A 37 -8.88 8.53 -0.90
N HIS A 38 -8.41 7.87 -1.96
CA HIS A 38 -7.52 6.71 -1.85
C HIS A 38 -6.24 7.09 -1.10
N LEU A 39 -5.61 8.23 -1.45
CA LEU A 39 -4.43 8.73 -0.74
C LEU A 39 -4.71 8.99 0.75
N LYS A 40 -5.81 9.68 1.05
CA LYS A 40 -6.20 10.03 2.43
C LYS A 40 -6.45 8.78 3.28
N PHE A 41 -7.12 7.78 2.70
CA PHE A 41 -7.34 6.50 3.35
C PHE A 41 -6.00 5.78 3.64
N SER A 42 -5.11 5.72 2.66
CA SER A 42 -3.79 5.09 2.80
C SER A 42 -2.85 5.82 3.76
N TRP A 43 -3.06 7.12 3.98
CA TRP A 43 -2.25 7.91 4.91
C TRP A 43 -2.59 7.63 6.38
N ASP A 44 -3.87 7.63 6.73
CA ASP A 44 -4.33 7.47 8.13
C ASP A 44 -5.62 6.66 8.29
N GLY A 45 -6.50 6.67 7.28
CA GLY A 45 -7.79 5.97 7.34
C GLY A 45 -7.69 4.46 7.54
N TYR A 46 -6.63 3.82 7.05
CA TYR A 46 -6.41 2.37 7.22
C TYR A 46 -6.23 1.95 8.68
N LYS A 47 -5.94 2.87 9.61
CA LYS A 47 -5.76 2.54 11.04
C LYS A 47 -7.08 2.27 11.76
N LYS A 48 -8.18 2.84 11.26
CA LYS A 48 -9.54 2.64 11.76
C LYS A 48 -10.51 2.56 10.57
N PRO A 49 -10.41 1.50 9.75
CA PRO A 49 -11.26 1.35 8.59
C PRO A 49 -12.72 1.15 9.03
N THR A 50 -13.64 1.75 8.28
CA THR A 50 -15.09 1.65 8.49
C THR A 50 -15.73 0.96 7.30
N GLY A 51 -17.00 0.53 7.43
CA GLY A 51 -17.76 -0.03 6.31
C GLY A 51 -17.90 0.96 5.13
N GLU A 52 -17.93 2.27 5.42
CA GLU A 52 -17.95 3.30 4.39
C GLU A 52 -16.65 3.32 3.56
N HIS A 53 -15.49 3.16 4.21
CA HIS A 53 -14.21 3.09 3.50
C HIS A 53 -14.12 1.85 2.59
N ALA A 54 -14.64 0.71 3.03
CA ALA A 54 -14.73 -0.48 2.19
C ALA A 54 -15.67 -0.27 0.99
N LYS A 55 -16.83 0.38 1.21
CA LYS A 55 -17.76 0.72 0.12
C LYS A 55 -17.14 1.70 -0.88
N LEU A 56 -16.45 2.74 -0.41
CA LEU A 56 -15.77 3.72 -1.25
C LEU A 56 -14.64 3.07 -2.06
N SER A 57 -13.84 2.21 -1.42
CA SER A 57 -12.79 1.43 -2.07
C SER A 57 -13.34 0.58 -3.22
N ALA A 58 -14.44 -0.14 -3.00
CA ALA A 58 -15.11 -0.93 -4.03
C ALA A 58 -15.70 -0.06 -5.16
N LEU A 59 -16.38 1.04 -4.82
CA LEU A 59 -17.02 1.93 -5.80
C LEU A 59 -16.01 2.66 -6.68
N GLN A 60 -14.87 3.06 -6.12
CA GLN A 60 -13.85 3.84 -6.81
C GLN A 60 -12.74 2.97 -7.41
N GLY A 61 -12.78 1.65 -7.18
CA GLY A 61 -11.79 0.70 -7.67
C GLY A 61 -10.40 0.97 -7.11
N TRP A 62 -10.28 1.13 -5.79
CA TRP A 62 -8.99 1.21 -5.13
C TRP A 62 -8.32 -0.16 -5.12
N TRP A 63 -6.99 -0.16 -5.13
CA TRP A 63 -6.14 -1.35 -5.13
C TRP A 63 -5.30 -1.42 -3.85
N GLY A 64 -4.60 -2.53 -3.65
CA GLY A 64 -3.81 -2.80 -2.45
C GLY A 64 -4.46 -3.81 -1.50
N ASP A 65 -4.09 -3.74 -0.22
CA ASP A 65 -4.53 -4.72 0.78
C ASP A 65 -6.05 -4.64 1.05
N PRO A 66 -6.73 -5.78 1.25
CA PRO A 66 -8.15 -5.80 1.59
C PRO A 66 -8.47 -4.98 2.85
N ILE A 67 -9.47 -4.11 2.75
CA ILE A 67 -9.94 -3.32 3.89
C ILE A 67 -10.77 -4.21 4.82
N ASN A 68 -10.14 -4.71 5.88
CA ASN A 68 -10.82 -5.42 6.97
C ASN A 68 -11.25 -4.40 8.04
N TYR A 69 -12.55 -4.20 8.21
CA TYR A 69 -13.10 -3.34 9.26
C TYR A 69 -13.81 -4.19 10.32
N GLU A 70 -13.50 -3.96 11.60
CA GLU A 70 -14.14 -4.65 12.75
C GLU A 70 -15.50 -4.02 13.14
N GLY A 71 -16.04 -3.15 12.28
CA GLY A 71 -17.34 -2.51 12.47
C GLY A 71 -18.46 -3.45 12.05
N LYS A 72 -19.25 -3.91 13.04
CA LYS A 72 -20.56 -4.52 12.87
C LYS A 72 -21.33 -3.72 11.81
N GLY A 73 -21.73 -4.38 10.71
CA GLY A 73 -22.55 -3.72 9.70
C GLY A 73 -23.84 -3.23 10.36
N ASP A 74 -24.07 -1.92 10.24
CA ASP A 74 -25.32 -1.27 10.63
C ASP A 74 -26.43 -1.64 9.62
#